data_AF-E3S3M4-F1
#
_entry.id   AF-E3S3M4-F1
#
_cell.length_a   1.000
_cell.length_b   1.000
_cell.length_c   1.000
_cell.angle_alpha   90.00
_cell.angle_beta   90.00
_cell.angle_gamma   90.00
#
_symmetry.space_group_name_H-M   'P 1'
#
loop_
_entity.id
_entity.type
_entity.pdbx_description
1 polymer ?
#
loop_
_entity_poly.entity_id
_entity_poly.type
_entity_poly.pdbx_seq_one_letter_code
_entity_poly.pdbx_strand_id
1 'polypeptide(L)'
;MTDSGATTSAGQSAARQYLELNYLKKSELPHHPSYGNAASEHSVSLVQFFNSLFTEVQKINFDEDFKACGTWSPKTGHVMMPPLEDTGGGEVAVPISVEKRIKAVNGANWAVRTSYHSDAHVNFSELGELLAKNHSRNEALYTPSALDAVELLTWGKGDLAKALSESNYREVIHNVEMFVSQMVHMMPKIAGCDLLQHRVFHVLVITTQTYREESSSELSQSITVQLPVDYASFADVDIVKAKSHVKTSGSSLCYHFPQSIERHGIQPNVTQKSRDGKKLTEGRYVSLERLLASSTKPSLGETQQTDTVRDGHHRWDMMTLSTAGGITRIAPKGVQEKETVNAIAEDVDYVLTHIAKRRREQVH
;
A
#
# COMPACT_ATOMS: atom_id res chain seq x y z
N MET A 1 -38.52 14.92 47.84
CA MET A 1 -37.31 15.71 47.54
C MET A 1 -36.20 15.03 48.34
N THR A 2 -35.20 14.37 47.77
CA THR A 2 -34.44 14.63 46.55
C THR A 2 -33.98 13.30 45.94
N ASP A 3 -34.24 13.15 44.64
CA ASP A 3 -33.75 12.05 43.81
C ASP A 3 -32.41 12.48 43.22
N SER A 4 -31.32 11.77 43.55
CA SER A 4 -29.98 12.06 43.05
C SER A 4 -29.62 11.01 42.00
N GLY A 5 -30.03 11.29 40.77
CA GLY A 5 -29.64 10.54 39.58
C GLY A 5 -28.13 10.66 39.36
N ALA A 6 -27.41 9.56 39.55
CA ALA A 6 -26.05 9.39 39.09
C ALA A 6 -26.08 9.14 37.57
N THR A 7 -25.89 10.19 36.79
CA THR A 7 -25.66 10.10 35.35
C THR A 7 -24.33 9.39 35.12
N THR A 8 -24.39 8.10 34.78
CA THR A 8 -23.22 7.37 34.28
C THR A 8 -22.90 7.91 32.90
N SER A 9 -21.85 8.71 32.79
CA SER A 9 -21.25 9.02 31.50
C SER A 9 -20.67 7.73 30.94
N ALA A 10 -21.37 7.12 29.99
CA ALA A 10 -20.81 6.07 29.16
C ALA A 10 -19.54 6.64 28.51
N GLY A 11 -18.37 6.17 28.95
CA GLY A 11 -17.10 6.57 28.38
C GLY A 11 -17.13 6.25 26.89
N GLN A 12 -17.08 7.28 26.06
CA GLN A 12 -16.78 7.11 24.64
C GLN A 12 -15.42 6.43 24.58
N SER A 13 -15.42 5.14 24.23
CA SER A 13 -14.18 4.42 23.92
C SER A 13 -13.45 5.23 22.86
N ALA A 14 -12.19 5.58 23.13
CA ALA A 14 -11.38 6.31 22.17
C ALA A 14 -11.40 5.56 20.83
N ALA A 15 -11.69 6.27 19.73
CA ALA A 15 -11.70 5.67 18.41
C ALA A 15 -10.36 4.95 18.13
N ARG A 16 -10.43 3.73 17.60
CA ARG A 16 -9.25 2.93 17.26
C ARG A 16 -8.36 3.68 16.27
N GLN A 17 -7.04 3.60 16.48
CA GLN A 17 -6.02 4.05 15.53
C GLN A 17 -5.63 2.87 14.63
N TYR A 18 -5.57 3.08 13.33
CA TYR A 18 -5.25 2.08 12.33
C TYR A 18 -3.84 2.25 11.75
N LEU A 19 -3.30 3.47 11.68
CA LEU A 19 -1.96 3.72 11.17
C LEU A 19 -0.92 3.39 12.25
N GLU A 20 -0.81 2.09 12.59
CA GLU A 20 0.13 1.53 13.55
C GLU A 20 0.50 0.07 13.19
N LEU A 21 1.52 -0.47 13.85
CA LEU A 21 2.02 -1.85 13.60
C LEU A 21 1.23 -2.95 14.32
N ASN A 22 0.08 -2.62 14.91
CA ASN A 22 -0.75 -3.59 15.59
C ASN A 22 -1.58 -4.38 14.58
N TYR A 23 -1.53 -5.70 14.66
CA TYR A 23 -2.31 -6.55 13.77
C TYR A 23 -3.80 -6.33 13.98
N LEU A 24 -4.52 -6.21 12.87
CA LEU A 24 -5.97 -6.28 12.83
C LEU A 24 -6.40 -7.76 12.78
N LYS A 25 -7.09 -8.21 13.83
CA LYS A 25 -7.74 -9.52 13.82
C LYS A 25 -8.97 -9.50 12.93
N LYS A 26 -9.39 -10.67 12.45
CA LYS A 26 -10.62 -10.84 11.66
C LYS A 26 -11.84 -10.14 12.28
N SER A 27 -12.04 -10.27 13.59
CA SER A 27 -13.16 -9.63 14.32
C SER A 27 -13.05 -8.11 14.43
N GLU A 28 -11.88 -7.54 14.16
CA GLU A 28 -11.61 -6.09 14.21
C GLU A 28 -11.73 -5.43 12.84
N LEU A 29 -11.95 -6.23 11.79
CA LEU A 29 -12.27 -5.77 10.45
C LEU A 29 -13.79 -5.72 10.24
N PRO A 30 -14.28 -4.92 9.27
CA PRO A 30 -15.65 -5.05 8.80
C PRO A 30 -15.99 -6.49 8.43
N HIS A 31 -17.23 -6.91 8.72
CA HIS A 31 -17.72 -8.22 8.33
C HIS A 31 -17.59 -8.44 6.82
N HIS A 32 -17.34 -9.69 6.42
CA HIS A 32 -17.27 -10.13 5.05
C HIS A 32 -18.20 -11.35 4.88
N PRO A 33 -18.96 -11.46 3.76
CA PRO A 33 -19.92 -12.57 3.55
C PRO A 33 -19.32 -13.98 3.64
N SER A 34 -18.04 -14.14 3.32
CA SER A 34 -17.31 -15.42 3.46
C SER A 34 -16.95 -15.80 4.90
N TYR A 35 -17.19 -14.94 5.89
CA TYR A 35 -17.00 -15.31 7.29
C TYR A 35 -18.18 -16.14 7.78
N GLY A 36 -17.89 -17.19 8.57
CA GLY A 36 -18.92 -18.07 9.12
C GLY A 36 -19.71 -17.49 10.29
N ASN A 37 -19.33 -16.32 10.79
CA ASN A 37 -19.93 -15.65 11.95
C ASN A 37 -20.86 -14.49 11.53
N ALA A 38 -21.68 -14.02 12.47
CA ALA A 38 -22.60 -12.92 12.22
C ALA A 38 -21.87 -11.56 12.20
N ALA A 39 -22.40 -10.58 11.45
CA ALA A 39 -21.85 -9.23 11.39
C ALA A 39 -21.80 -8.54 12.77
N SER A 40 -22.70 -8.88 13.69
CA SER A 40 -22.73 -8.37 15.07
C SER A 40 -21.57 -8.84 15.94
N GLU A 41 -20.83 -9.85 15.51
CA GLU A 41 -19.64 -10.35 16.22
C GLU A 41 -18.37 -9.58 15.85
N HIS A 42 -18.45 -8.66 14.89
CA HIS A 42 -17.36 -7.77 14.52
C HIS A 42 -17.44 -6.48 15.33
N SER A 43 -16.29 -5.94 15.72
CA SER A 43 -16.22 -4.73 16.55
C SER A 43 -16.49 -3.45 15.76
N VAL A 44 -16.57 -3.52 14.43
CA VAL A 44 -16.70 -2.34 13.56
C VAL A 44 -17.53 -2.67 12.32
N SER A 45 -18.44 -1.77 11.95
CA SER A 45 -19.13 -1.82 10.65
C SER A 45 -18.25 -1.23 9.54
N LEU A 46 -18.58 -1.50 8.28
CA LEU A 46 -17.83 -0.94 7.14
C LEU A 46 -17.84 0.60 7.12
N VAL A 47 -18.99 1.22 7.44
CA VAL A 47 -19.15 2.68 7.54
C VAL A 47 -18.29 3.25 8.67
N GLN A 48 -18.31 2.62 9.85
CA GLN A 48 -17.49 3.06 10.98
C GLN A 48 -15.99 2.93 10.68
N PHE A 49 -15.59 1.83 10.03
CA PHE A 49 -14.21 1.59 9.64
C PHE A 49 -13.71 2.68 8.67
N PHE A 50 -14.46 2.99 7.62
CA PHE A 50 -14.11 4.07 6.68
C PHE A 50 -14.05 5.43 7.36
N ASN A 51 -15.04 5.78 8.18
CA ASN A 51 -15.02 7.04 8.91
C ASN A 51 -13.76 7.19 9.77
N SER A 52 -13.41 6.15 10.55
CA SER A 52 -12.23 6.20 11.41
C SER A 52 -10.92 6.22 10.60
N LEU A 53 -10.79 5.34 9.61
CA LEU A 53 -9.59 5.23 8.78
C LEU A 53 -9.32 6.51 7.99
N PHE A 54 -10.30 7.02 7.25
CA PHE A 54 -10.09 8.19 6.41
C PHE A 54 -9.97 9.49 7.22
N THR A 55 -10.59 9.57 8.39
CA THR A 55 -10.32 10.66 9.35
C THR A 55 -8.88 10.64 9.84
N GLU A 56 -8.30 9.45 10.05
CA GLU A 56 -6.89 9.32 10.44
C GLU A 56 -5.95 9.68 9.28
N VAL A 57 -6.23 9.19 8.08
CA VAL A 57 -5.48 9.51 6.86
C VAL A 57 -5.48 11.02 6.59
N GLN A 58 -6.64 11.68 6.71
CA GLN A 58 -6.76 13.12 6.45
C GLN A 58 -5.93 13.98 7.42
N LYS A 59 -5.62 13.48 8.62
CA LYS A 59 -4.77 14.19 9.59
C LYS A 59 -3.29 14.13 9.22
N ILE A 60 -2.89 13.26 8.30
CA ILE A 60 -1.49 13.14 7.88
C ILE A 60 -1.16 14.24 6.88
N ASN A 61 -0.35 15.20 7.32
CA ASN A 61 0.28 16.17 6.43
C ASN A 61 1.67 15.66 5.99
N PHE A 62 1.86 15.42 4.70
CA PHE A 62 3.15 15.01 4.11
C PHE A 62 4.17 16.15 3.97
N ASP A 63 3.73 17.41 4.12
CA ASP A 63 4.56 18.61 3.91
C ASP A 63 5.12 19.23 5.19
N GLU A 64 4.75 18.70 6.36
CA GLU A 64 5.13 19.25 7.65
C GLU A 64 5.69 18.19 8.60
N ASP A 65 6.33 18.64 9.68
CA ASP A 65 6.79 17.82 10.81
C ASP A 65 7.71 16.64 10.47
N PHE A 66 8.63 16.84 9.52
CA PHE A 66 9.58 15.81 9.11
C PHE A 66 11.04 16.21 9.34
N LYS A 67 11.89 15.19 9.47
CA LYS A 67 13.35 15.29 9.44
C LYS A 67 13.86 14.85 8.08
N ALA A 68 14.47 15.76 7.33
CA ALA A 68 15.12 15.45 6.06
C ALA A 68 16.28 14.43 6.24
N CYS A 69 16.33 13.46 5.34
CA CYS A 69 17.33 12.37 5.29
C CYS A 69 18.07 12.34 3.95
N GLY A 70 18.07 13.47 3.22
CA GLY A 70 18.72 13.63 1.92
C GLY A 70 17.84 13.21 0.74
N THR A 71 18.47 13.05 -0.41
CA THR A 71 17.82 12.66 -1.67
C THR A 71 18.38 11.33 -2.14
N TRP A 72 17.55 10.52 -2.79
CA TRP A 72 17.96 9.31 -3.49
C TRP A 72 17.72 9.47 -4.99
N SER A 73 18.61 8.90 -5.80
CA SER A 73 18.46 8.77 -7.24
C SER A 73 19.16 7.47 -7.68
N PRO A 74 18.72 6.83 -8.78
CA PRO A 74 19.45 5.71 -9.36
C PRO A 74 20.83 6.17 -9.84
N LYS A 75 21.76 5.25 -10.06
CA LYS A 75 23.14 5.58 -10.49
C LYS A 75 23.20 6.41 -11.78
N THR A 76 22.25 6.19 -12.68
CA THR A 76 22.09 6.94 -13.94
C THR A 76 21.44 8.30 -13.73
N GLY A 77 20.72 8.50 -12.63
CA GLY A 77 19.89 9.67 -12.35
C GLY A 77 18.57 9.74 -13.13
N HIS A 78 18.32 8.79 -14.04
CA HIS A 78 17.16 8.78 -14.93
C HIS A 78 16.81 7.36 -15.40
N VAL A 79 15.58 7.20 -15.89
CA VAL A 79 15.12 6.05 -16.68
C VAL A 79 14.90 6.52 -18.12
N MET A 80 15.37 5.74 -19.08
CA MET A 80 15.07 5.99 -20.50
C MET A 80 13.68 5.46 -20.82
N MET A 81 12.81 6.32 -21.37
CA MET A 81 11.41 6.00 -21.67
C MET A 81 11.04 6.41 -23.09
N PRO A 82 10.19 5.66 -23.80
CA PRO A 82 9.52 6.18 -24.99
C PRO A 82 8.73 7.47 -24.65
N PRO A 83 8.75 8.50 -25.52
CA PRO A 83 8.00 9.73 -25.29
C PRO A 83 6.48 9.46 -25.23
N LEU A 84 5.73 10.37 -24.60
CA LEU A 84 4.27 10.28 -24.55
C LEU A 84 3.62 10.46 -25.93
N GLU A 85 4.18 11.36 -26.73
CA GLU A 85 3.79 11.59 -28.11
C GLU A 85 4.86 11.02 -29.05
N ASP A 86 4.45 10.21 -30.01
CA ASP A 86 5.35 9.70 -31.05
C ASP A 86 5.72 10.84 -32.01
N THR A 87 6.82 11.52 -31.66
CA THR A 87 7.39 12.61 -32.44
C THR A 87 8.49 12.12 -33.39
N GLY A 88 8.67 10.80 -33.55
CA GLY A 88 9.80 10.20 -34.26
C GLY A 88 11.16 10.40 -33.54
N GLY A 89 11.16 10.96 -32.33
CA GLY A 89 12.30 11.04 -31.44
C GLY A 89 12.56 9.71 -30.74
N GLY A 90 13.84 9.42 -30.46
CA GLY A 90 14.23 8.25 -29.65
C GLY A 90 13.76 8.34 -28.19
N GLU A 91 14.25 7.44 -27.34
CA GLU A 91 13.93 7.46 -25.91
C GLU A 91 14.34 8.76 -25.23
N VAL A 92 13.52 9.24 -24.29
CA VAL A 92 13.74 10.43 -23.48
C VAL A 92 14.25 10.03 -22.09
N ALA A 93 15.24 10.76 -21.58
CA ALA A 93 15.73 10.58 -20.22
C ALA A 93 14.77 11.21 -19.21
N VAL A 94 14.05 10.40 -18.45
CA VAL A 94 13.10 10.83 -17.42
C VAL A 94 13.83 10.86 -16.07
N PRO A 95 14.06 12.04 -15.47
CA PRO A 95 14.84 12.16 -14.25
C PRO A 95 14.14 11.54 -13.04
N ILE A 96 14.94 10.95 -12.14
CA ILE A 96 14.45 10.37 -10.88
C ILE A 96 15.19 11.00 -9.72
N SER A 97 14.43 11.68 -8.86
CA SER A 97 14.90 12.26 -7.62
C SER A 97 13.84 12.08 -6.55
N VAL A 98 14.22 11.43 -5.46
CA VAL A 98 13.32 11.07 -4.37
C VAL A 98 13.80 11.72 -3.09
N GLU A 99 12.97 12.55 -2.50
CA GLU A 99 13.24 13.18 -1.20
C GLU A 99 12.98 12.15 -0.10
N LYS A 100 13.99 11.92 0.76
CA LYS A 100 13.91 10.98 1.88
C LYS A 100 13.72 11.72 3.18
N ARG A 101 12.79 11.27 4.01
CA ARG A 101 12.39 11.95 5.24
C ARG A 101 12.04 10.93 6.34
N ILE A 102 12.03 11.38 7.58
CA ILE A 102 11.45 10.65 8.72
C ILE A 102 10.37 11.53 9.34
N LYS A 103 9.16 10.99 9.56
CA LYS A 103 8.06 11.69 10.22
C LYS A 103 7.69 10.96 11.51
N ALA A 104 7.56 11.69 12.62
CA ALA A 104 7.08 11.12 13.88
C ALA A 104 5.54 11.12 13.88
N VAL A 105 4.92 9.95 13.90
CA VAL A 105 3.46 9.79 13.95
C VAL A 105 3.11 8.75 15.02
N ASN A 106 2.22 9.11 15.93
CA ASN A 106 1.78 8.26 17.06
C ASN A 106 2.95 7.66 17.86
N GLY A 107 4.02 8.44 18.06
CA GLY A 107 5.21 8.01 18.81
C GLY A 107 6.15 7.05 18.06
N ALA A 108 5.93 6.81 16.77
CA ALA A 108 6.80 6.01 15.91
C ALA A 108 7.46 6.86 14.81
N ASN A 109 8.68 6.49 14.42
CA ASN A 109 9.39 7.10 13.30
C ASN A 109 9.01 6.39 12.00
N TRP A 110 8.26 7.07 11.14
CA TRP A 110 7.90 6.58 9.82
C TRP A 110 8.96 6.96 8.81
N ALA A 111 9.34 5.98 7.99
CA ALA A 111 10.12 6.23 6.77
C ALA A 111 9.20 6.91 5.76
N VAL A 112 9.59 8.08 5.25
CA VAL A 112 8.77 8.85 4.32
C VAL A 112 9.59 9.18 3.08
N ARG A 113 8.95 9.14 1.93
CA ARG A 113 9.53 9.63 0.68
C ARG A 113 8.51 10.40 -0.16
N THR A 114 9.03 11.34 -0.94
CA THR A 114 8.26 12.13 -1.92
C THR A 114 9.00 12.17 -3.24
N SER A 115 8.28 11.95 -4.34
CA SER A 115 8.79 12.12 -5.70
C SER A 115 7.86 12.99 -6.54
N TYR A 116 8.45 13.65 -7.54
CA TYR A 116 7.74 14.51 -8.49
C TYR A 116 8.02 14.02 -9.91
N HIS A 117 6.98 13.94 -10.73
CA HIS A 117 7.04 13.38 -12.07
C HIS A 117 6.41 14.36 -13.06
N SER A 118 7.19 14.86 -14.01
CA SER A 118 6.67 15.81 -15.01
C SER A 118 5.57 15.14 -15.84
N ASP A 119 4.45 15.85 -16.00
CA ASP A 119 3.33 15.42 -16.83
C ASP A 119 3.67 15.38 -18.33
N ALA A 120 4.74 16.07 -18.75
CA ALA A 120 5.32 15.95 -20.08
C ALA A 120 6.02 14.58 -20.32
N HIS A 121 6.34 13.83 -19.26
CA HIS A 121 7.07 12.57 -19.36
C HIS A 121 6.24 11.35 -18.94
N VAL A 122 5.35 11.51 -17.95
CA VAL A 122 4.59 10.41 -17.35
C VAL A 122 3.13 10.84 -17.23
N ASN A 123 2.22 10.08 -17.85
CA ASN A 123 0.80 10.35 -17.69
C ASN A 123 0.35 9.96 -16.28
N PHE A 124 -0.51 10.78 -15.68
CA PHE A 124 -1.05 10.49 -14.36
C PHE A 124 -1.81 9.16 -14.31
N SER A 125 -2.50 8.80 -15.39
CA SER A 125 -3.23 7.54 -15.52
C SER A 125 -2.29 6.32 -15.46
N GLU A 126 -1.07 6.40 -16.00
CA GLU A 126 -0.11 5.29 -15.93
C GLU A 126 0.31 5.02 -14.47
N LEU A 127 0.55 6.10 -13.70
CA LEU A 127 0.83 6.01 -12.27
C LEU A 127 -0.40 5.47 -11.51
N GLY A 128 -1.58 6.05 -11.72
CA GLY A 128 -2.80 5.68 -11.03
C GLY A 128 -3.24 4.23 -11.31
N GLU A 129 -3.08 3.75 -12.54
CA GLU A 129 -3.36 2.36 -12.88
C GLU A 129 -2.38 1.40 -12.21
N LEU A 130 -1.10 1.73 -12.22
CA LEU A 130 -0.07 0.86 -11.67
C LEU A 130 -0.11 0.83 -10.14
N LEU A 131 -0.33 1.98 -9.50
CA LEU A 131 -0.20 2.15 -8.05
C LEU A 131 -1.52 1.95 -7.29
N ALA A 132 -2.68 2.24 -7.88
CA ALA A 132 -3.95 2.19 -7.14
C ALA A 132 -4.84 0.98 -7.49
N LYS A 133 -4.80 0.49 -8.74
CA LYS A 133 -5.65 -0.65 -9.17
C LYS A 133 -4.91 -1.95 -8.95
N ASN A 134 -5.56 -2.97 -8.36
CA ASN A 134 -4.92 -4.28 -8.11
C ASN A 134 -3.52 -4.15 -7.44
N HIS A 135 -3.40 -3.19 -6.50
CA HIS A 135 -2.12 -2.67 -6.00
C HIS A 135 -1.05 -3.74 -5.73
N SER A 136 -1.34 -4.75 -4.88
CA SER A 136 -0.35 -5.80 -4.57
C SER A 136 0.09 -6.64 -5.77
N ARG A 137 -0.82 -6.91 -6.73
CA ARG A 137 -0.46 -7.67 -7.93
C ARG A 137 0.46 -6.86 -8.83
N ASN A 138 0.16 -5.57 -9.00
CA ASN A 138 0.99 -4.67 -9.78
C ASN A 138 2.36 -4.48 -9.15
N GLU A 139 2.42 -4.32 -7.82
CA GLU A 139 3.69 -4.24 -7.08
C GLU A 139 4.58 -5.46 -7.33
N ALA A 140 4.00 -6.67 -7.38
CA ALA A 140 4.76 -7.87 -7.71
C ALA A 140 5.30 -7.91 -9.16
N LEU A 141 4.78 -7.09 -10.08
CA LEU A 141 5.25 -7.03 -11.47
C LEU A 141 6.48 -6.12 -11.64
N TYR A 142 6.62 -5.08 -10.82
CA TYR A 142 7.72 -4.13 -10.93
C TYR A 142 8.77 -4.28 -9.85
N THR A 143 8.42 -4.77 -8.65
CA THR A 143 9.35 -4.92 -7.53
C THR A 143 10.23 -6.15 -7.70
N PRO A 144 11.57 -6.01 -7.91
CA PRO A 144 12.43 -7.16 -8.18
C PRO A 144 12.51 -8.18 -7.04
N SER A 145 12.28 -7.72 -5.81
CA SER A 145 12.29 -8.58 -4.63
C SER A 145 10.96 -9.30 -4.38
N ALA A 146 9.87 -8.91 -5.04
CA ALA A 146 8.58 -9.56 -4.87
C ALA A 146 8.59 -10.92 -5.60
N LEU A 147 8.48 -11.99 -4.83
CA LEU A 147 8.31 -13.35 -5.35
C LEU A 147 6.88 -13.60 -5.79
N ASP A 148 5.93 -13.10 -5.00
CA ASP A 148 4.53 -13.43 -5.11
C ASP A 148 3.64 -12.39 -4.45
N ALA A 149 2.44 -12.19 -4.99
CA ALA A 149 1.38 -11.41 -4.38
C ALA A 149 0.02 -12.04 -4.70
N VAL A 150 -0.71 -12.41 -3.65
CA VAL A 150 -2.00 -13.09 -3.78
C VAL A 150 -3.07 -12.41 -2.93
N GLU A 151 -4.21 -12.15 -3.56
CA GLU A 151 -5.40 -11.65 -2.88
C GLU A 151 -6.18 -12.81 -2.26
N LEU A 152 -6.30 -12.78 -0.94
CA LEU A 152 -6.92 -13.84 -0.15
C LEU A 152 -8.43 -13.63 -0.01
N LEU A 153 -8.86 -12.39 0.16
CA LEU A 153 -10.24 -12.01 0.46
C LEU A 153 -10.54 -10.61 -0.06
N THR A 154 -11.68 -10.37 -0.70
CA THR A 154 -11.99 -9.09 -1.36
C THR A 154 -13.43 -8.68 -1.04
N TRP A 155 -13.61 -7.46 -0.52
CA TRP A 155 -14.95 -6.93 -0.26
C TRP A 155 -15.66 -6.55 -1.57
N GLY A 156 -16.97 -6.77 -1.62
CA GLY A 156 -17.78 -6.52 -2.80
C GLY A 156 -17.89 -5.02 -3.12
N LYS A 157 -17.66 -4.64 -4.38
CA LYS A 157 -17.71 -3.23 -4.83
C LYS A 157 -19.01 -2.51 -4.45
N GLY A 158 -20.16 -3.22 -4.50
CA GLY A 158 -21.45 -2.67 -4.11
C GLY A 158 -21.55 -2.34 -2.62
N ASP A 159 -21.02 -3.22 -1.75
CA ASP A 159 -21.00 -2.99 -0.30
C ASP A 159 -20.07 -1.82 0.07
N LEU A 160 -18.92 -1.74 -0.59
CA LEU A 160 -17.98 -0.64 -0.39
C LEU A 160 -18.56 0.71 -0.85
N ALA A 161 -19.18 0.76 -2.03
CA ALA A 161 -19.81 1.97 -2.54
C ALA A 161 -20.97 2.43 -1.65
N LYS A 162 -21.80 1.50 -1.16
CA LYS A 162 -22.86 1.79 -0.21
C LYS A 162 -22.29 2.38 1.08
N ALA A 163 -21.27 1.74 1.67
CA ALA A 163 -20.68 2.22 2.91
C ALA A 163 -20.00 3.60 2.77
N LEU A 164 -19.41 3.90 1.61
CA LEU A 164 -18.90 5.25 1.31
C LEU A 164 -20.03 6.29 1.27
N SER A 165 -21.14 5.98 0.61
CA SER A 165 -22.31 6.88 0.51
C SER A 165 -22.97 7.17 1.86
N GLU A 166 -22.85 6.23 2.81
CA GLU A 166 -23.34 6.36 4.18
C GLU A 166 -22.27 6.92 5.14
N SER A 167 -21.04 7.12 4.67
CA SER A 167 -19.95 7.65 5.48
C SER A 167 -20.08 9.17 5.66
N ASN A 168 -19.54 9.68 6.77
CA ASN A 168 -19.45 11.11 7.05
C ASN A 168 -18.12 11.71 6.58
N TYR A 169 -17.35 10.97 5.77
CA TYR A 169 -16.09 11.44 5.23
C TYR A 169 -16.34 12.58 4.23
N ARG A 170 -15.57 13.66 4.37
CA ARG A 170 -15.85 14.92 3.67
C ARG A 170 -15.42 14.92 2.21
N GLU A 171 -14.38 14.17 1.87
CA GLU A 171 -13.82 14.18 0.52
C GLU A 171 -14.56 13.17 -0.37
N VAL A 172 -14.73 13.53 -1.64
CA VAL A 172 -15.48 12.72 -2.61
C VAL A 172 -14.61 11.57 -3.09
N ILE A 173 -14.82 10.37 -2.53
CA ILE A 173 -14.22 9.13 -3.03
C ILE A 173 -15.16 8.53 -4.07
N HIS A 174 -14.67 8.33 -5.29
CA HIS A 174 -15.45 7.81 -6.40
C HIS A 174 -15.33 6.29 -6.55
N ASN A 175 -14.17 5.74 -6.25
CA ASN A 175 -13.93 4.29 -6.28
C ASN A 175 -13.08 3.86 -5.09
N VAL A 176 -13.34 2.65 -4.60
CA VAL A 176 -12.59 2.03 -3.51
C VAL A 176 -12.41 0.54 -3.79
N GLU A 177 -11.20 0.04 -3.55
CA GLU A 177 -10.92 -1.39 -3.48
C GLU A 177 -10.47 -1.73 -2.06
N MET A 178 -10.93 -2.87 -1.55
CA MET A 178 -10.55 -3.34 -0.22
C MET A 178 -10.38 -4.85 -0.23
N PHE A 179 -9.19 -5.33 0.13
CA PHE A 179 -8.88 -6.76 0.12
C PHE A 179 -7.76 -7.12 1.08
N VAL A 180 -7.77 -8.35 1.58
CA VAL A 180 -6.63 -8.95 2.27
C VAL A 180 -5.68 -9.54 1.23
N SER A 181 -4.41 -9.14 1.30
CA SER A 181 -3.33 -9.57 0.43
C SER A 181 -2.23 -10.24 1.22
N GLN A 182 -1.54 -11.16 0.56
CA GLN A 182 -0.31 -11.77 1.03
C GLN A 182 0.80 -11.52 0.02
N MET A 183 1.88 -10.89 0.48
CA MET A 183 3.02 -10.55 -0.36
C MET A 183 4.27 -11.25 0.17
N VAL A 184 4.98 -11.95 -0.73
CA VAL A 184 6.19 -12.71 -0.40
C VAL A 184 7.38 -12.02 -1.03
N HIS A 185 8.35 -11.62 -0.22
CA HIS A 185 9.57 -10.95 -0.67
C HIS A 185 10.80 -11.85 -0.49
N MET A 186 11.60 -11.93 -1.54
CA MET A 186 12.93 -12.52 -1.50
C MET A 186 13.88 -11.58 -0.76
N MET A 187 14.59 -12.14 0.21
CA MET A 187 15.66 -11.40 0.90
C MET A 187 16.97 -11.52 0.12
N PRO A 188 17.81 -10.46 0.11
CA PRO A 188 19.09 -10.50 -0.58
C PRO A 188 20.03 -11.53 0.04
N LYS A 189 20.93 -12.05 -0.80
CA LYS A 189 22.02 -12.93 -0.36
C LYS A 189 23.06 -12.12 0.39
N ILE A 190 23.49 -12.59 1.55
CA ILE A 190 24.60 -11.99 2.31
C ILE A 190 25.85 -12.80 2.00
N ALA A 191 26.86 -12.15 1.40
CA ALA A 191 28.10 -12.79 0.95
C ALA A 191 27.85 -14.03 0.03
N GLY A 192 26.82 -13.95 -0.82
CA GLY A 192 26.43 -15.06 -1.71
C GLY A 192 25.61 -16.17 -1.06
N CYS A 193 25.35 -16.09 0.25
CA CYS A 193 24.61 -17.09 1.02
C CYS A 193 23.18 -16.65 1.35
N ASP A 194 22.23 -17.59 1.29
CA ASP A 194 20.81 -17.40 1.70
C ASP A 194 20.70 -17.41 3.25
N LEU A 195 21.34 -16.45 3.92
CA LEU A 195 21.33 -16.36 5.40
C LEU A 195 20.02 -15.78 5.95
N LEU A 196 19.30 -14.99 5.15
CA LEU A 196 18.01 -14.43 5.52
C LEU A 196 16.89 -15.26 4.91
N GLN A 197 15.96 -15.73 5.74
CA GLN A 197 14.71 -16.32 5.26
C GLN A 197 13.95 -15.32 4.40
N HIS A 198 13.12 -15.78 3.46
CA HIS A 198 12.22 -14.87 2.76
C HIS A 198 11.14 -14.32 3.69
N ARG A 199 10.51 -13.22 3.30
CA ARG A 199 9.50 -12.54 4.11
C ARG A 199 8.13 -12.76 3.53
N VAL A 200 7.15 -12.91 4.41
CA VAL A 200 5.74 -12.77 4.05
C VAL A 200 5.14 -11.63 4.86
N PHE A 201 4.31 -10.83 4.21
CA PHE A 201 3.51 -9.80 4.82
C PHE A 201 2.04 -10.07 4.49
N HIS A 202 1.18 -9.97 5.49
CA HIS A 202 -0.26 -10.06 5.33
C HIS A 202 -0.87 -8.72 5.66
N VAL A 203 -1.52 -8.12 4.68
CA VAL A 203 -2.02 -6.76 4.79
C VAL A 203 -3.45 -6.66 4.28
N LEU A 204 -4.27 -5.87 4.96
CA LEU A 204 -5.47 -5.31 4.39
C LEU A 204 -5.06 -4.11 3.55
N VAL A 205 -5.34 -4.16 2.25
CA VAL A 205 -5.11 -3.08 1.30
C VAL A 205 -6.42 -2.36 1.06
N ILE A 206 -6.40 -1.04 1.18
CA ILE A 206 -7.50 -0.14 0.83
C ILE A 206 -6.96 0.87 -0.17
N THR A 207 -7.51 0.92 -1.37
CA THR A 207 -7.18 1.94 -2.36
C THR A 207 -8.39 2.79 -2.64
N THR A 208 -8.22 4.10 -2.71
CA THR A 208 -9.27 5.05 -3.07
C THR A 208 -8.85 5.83 -4.31
N GLN A 209 -9.84 6.23 -5.10
CA GLN A 209 -9.65 7.05 -6.29
C GLN A 209 -10.66 8.19 -6.28
N THR A 210 -10.14 9.38 -6.54
CA THR A 210 -10.90 10.61 -6.73
C THR A 210 -10.68 11.09 -8.16
N TYR A 211 -11.76 11.41 -8.86
CA TYR A 211 -11.72 11.98 -10.20
C TYR A 211 -12.00 13.48 -10.12
N ARG A 212 -11.61 14.23 -11.15
CA ARG A 212 -11.93 15.65 -11.25
C ARG A 212 -13.45 15.85 -11.32
N GLU A 213 -13.95 16.90 -10.66
CA GLU A 213 -15.38 17.26 -10.71
C GLU A 213 -15.86 17.50 -12.15
N GLU A 214 -15.00 18.09 -12.98
CA GLU A 214 -15.27 18.38 -14.40
C GLU A 214 -15.15 17.14 -15.31
N SER A 215 -14.63 16.01 -14.83
CA SER A 215 -14.37 14.80 -15.64
C SER A 215 -14.40 13.52 -14.81
N SER A 216 -15.41 12.67 -15.04
CA SER A 216 -15.57 11.38 -14.37
C SER A 216 -14.52 10.33 -14.77
N SER A 217 -13.67 10.61 -15.76
CA SER A 217 -12.62 9.70 -16.23
C SER A 217 -11.20 10.18 -15.89
N GLU A 218 -11.02 11.44 -15.49
CA GLU A 218 -9.71 11.98 -15.20
C GLU A 218 -9.39 11.86 -13.71
N LEU A 219 -8.53 10.91 -13.37
CA LEU A 219 -8.08 10.70 -12.00
C LEU A 219 -7.36 11.98 -11.51
N SER A 220 -7.71 12.48 -10.33
CA SER A 220 -7.05 13.62 -9.70
C SER A 220 -6.17 13.20 -8.52
N GLN A 221 -6.60 12.15 -7.81
CA GLN A 221 -5.91 11.64 -6.65
C GLN A 221 -6.17 10.15 -6.45
N SER A 222 -5.19 9.46 -5.90
CA SER A 222 -5.41 8.16 -5.25
C SER A 222 -4.70 8.07 -3.91
N ILE A 223 -5.31 7.34 -2.98
CA ILE A 223 -4.72 7.01 -1.69
C ILE A 223 -4.66 5.49 -1.58
N THR A 224 -3.53 4.96 -1.14
CA THR A 224 -3.40 3.54 -0.80
C THR A 224 -3.01 3.41 0.66
N VAL A 225 -3.74 2.58 1.40
CA VAL A 225 -3.43 2.23 2.79
C VAL A 225 -3.22 0.74 2.88
N GLN A 226 -2.14 0.31 3.53
CA GLN A 226 -1.90 -1.10 3.83
C GLN A 226 -1.79 -1.26 5.34
N LEU A 227 -2.66 -2.07 5.93
CA LEU A 227 -2.74 -2.30 7.38
C LEU A 227 -2.37 -3.75 7.70
N PRO A 228 -1.52 -4.02 8.70
CA PRO A 228 -1.13 -5.39 9.01
C PRO A 228 -2.32 -6.19 9.57
N VAL A 229 -2.53 -7.41 9.08
CA VAL A 229 -3.61 -8.30 9.57
C VAL A 229 -3.03 -9.53 10.26
N ASP A 230 -3.71 -10.01 11.30
CA ASP A 230 -3.38 -11.27 11.96
C ASP A 230 -3.87 -12.43 11.09
N TYR A 231 -3.00 -12.98 10.26
CA TYR A 231 -3.34 -14.08 9.35
C TYR A 231 -3.89 -15.30 10.08
N ALA A 232 -3.40 -15.60 11.30
CA ALA A 232 -3.88 -16.74 12.07
C ALA A 232 -5.37 -16.61 12.45
N SER A 233 -5.86 -15.37 12.59
CA SER A 233 -7.27 -15.10 12.89
C SER A 233 -8.24 -15.45 11.73
N PHE A 234 -7.72 -15.79 10.55
CA PHE A 234 -8.49 -16.23 9.37
C PHE A 234 -8.45 -17.76 9.16
N ALA A 235 -7.92 -18.54 10.12
CA ALA A 235 -7.76 -19.99 9.97
C ALA A 235 -9.08 -20.75 9.72
N ASP A 236 -10.22 -20.18 10.09
CA ASP A 236 -11.56 -20.73 9.86
C ASP A 236 -12.20 -20.25 8.55
N VAL A 237 -11.53 -19.40 7.76
CA VAL A 237 -12.06 -18.85 6.50
C VAL A 237 -11.54 -19.66 5.31
N ASP A 238 -12.42 -20.48 4.72
CA ASP A 238 -12.02 -21.46 3.69
C ASP A 238 -11.42 -20.85 2.43
N ILE A 239 -11.97 -19.72 1.94
CA ILE A 239 -11.42 -19.04 0.75
C ILE A 239 -10.00 -18.53 0.99
N VAL A 240 -9.69 -18.07 2.21
CA VAL A 240 -8.35 -17.60 2.59
C VAL A 240 -7.37 -18.78 2.60
N LYS A 241 -7.75 -19.90 3.24
CA LYS A 241 -6.94 -21.13 3.23
C LYS A 241 -6.69 -21.67 1.83
N ALA A 242 -7.71 -21.65 0.97
CA ALA A 242 -7.63 -22.19 -0.39
C ALA A 242 -6.74 -21.37 -1.34
N LYS A 243 -6.55 -20.08 -1.05
CA LYS A 243 -5.76 -19.15 -1.87
C LYS A 243 -4.38 -18.82 -1.29
N SER A 244 -4.16 -19.03 0.01
CA SER A 244 -2.91 -18.64 0.66
C SER A 244 -1.72 -19.42 0.13
N HIS A 245 -0.62 -18.72 -0.17
CA HIS A 245 0.65 -19.31 -0.55
C HIS A 245 1.55 -19.57 0.67
N VAL A 246 0.97 -19.48 1.88
CA VAL A 246 1.65 -19.79 3.14
C VAL A 246 0.93 -20.89 3.90
N LYS A 247 1.70 -21.90 4.30
CA LYS A 247 1.26 -23.02 5.12
C LYS A 247 2.05 -23.09 6.41
N THR A 248 1.35 -23.35 7.51
CA THR A 248 1.98 -23.63 8.79
C THR A 248 2.47 -25.08 8.81
N SER A 249 3.75 -25.28 9.09
CA SER A 249 4.39 -26.59 9.28
C SER A 249 5.07 -26.63 10.65
N GLY A 250 4.40 -27.21 11.64
CA GLY A 250 4.80 -27.10 13.05
C GLY A 250 4.68 -25.65 13.54
N SER A 251 5.78 -25.09 14.04
CA SER A 251 5.85 -23.68 14.48
C SER A 251 6.35 -22.71 13.40
N SER A 252 6.63 -23.20 12.18
CA SER A 252 7.18 -22.38 11.09
C SER A 252 6.14 -22.11 10.02
N LEU A 253 6.18 -20.91 9.43
CA LEU A 253 5.53 -20.62 8.16
C LEU A 253 6.42 -21.10 7.02
N CYS A 254 5.84 -21.75 6.03
CA CYS A 254 6.53 -22.17 4.81
C CYS A 254 5.79 -21.65 3.59
N TYR A 255 6.55 -21.27 2.56
CA TYR A 255 6.00 -21.00 1.24
C TYR A 255 5.46 -22.30 0.65
N HIS A 256 4.31 -22.21 -0.02
CA HIS A 256 3.79 -23.27 -0.85
C HIS A 256 2.94 -22.68 -1.97
N PHE A 257 2.80 -23.42 -3.07
CA PHE A 257 1.87 -23.04 -4.15
C PHE A 257 0.60 -23.90 -4.08
N PRO A 258 -0.61 -23.33 -3.89
CA PRO A 258 -1.84 -24.11 -3.77
C PRO A 258 -2.21 -24.87 -5.04
N GLN A 259 -2.46 -26.18 -4.91
CA GLN A 259 -2.95 -27.02 -6.02
C GLN A 259 -4.30 -26.56 -6.58
N SER A 260 -5.12 -25.89 -5.77
CA SER A 260 -6.39 -25.28 -6.18
C SER A 260 -6.18 -24.27 -7.32
N ILE A 261 -5.08 -23.51 -7.28
CA ILE A 261 -4.74 -22.48 -8.26
C ILE A 261 -4.20 -23.11 -9.54
N GLU A 262 -3.43 -24.20 -9.43
CA GLU A 262 -2.95 -24.97 -10.58
C GLU A 262 -4.10 -25.52 -11.44
N ARG A 263 -5.22 -25.90 -10.80
CA ARG A 263 -6.44 -26.36 -11.51
C ARG A 263 -7.12 -25.27 -12.34
N HIS A 264 -6.85 -23.99 -12.04
CA HIS A 264 -7.32 -22.85 -12.83
C HIS A 264 -6.32 -22.43 -13.93
N GLY A 265 -5.31 -23.26 -14.20
CA GLY A 265 -4.35 -23.04 -15.29
C GLY A 265 -3.19 -22.10 -14.93
N ILE A 266 -3.12 -21.61 -13.68
CA ILE A 266 -2.02 -20.77 -13.22
C ILE A 266 -0.93 -21.69 -12.67
N GLN A 267 0.21 -21.72 -13.34
CA GLN A 267 1.35 -22.57 -12.98
C GLN A 267 2.42 -21.75 -12.27
N PRO A 268 3.07 -22.28 -11.21
CA PRO A 268 4.15 -21.57 -10.57
C PRO A 268 5.35 -21.45 -11.50
N ASN A 269 5.99 -20.28 -11.51
CA ASN A 269 7.22 -20.06 -12.26
C ASN A 269 8.41 -20.82 -11.64
N VAL A 270 9.56 -20.85 -12.33
CA VAL A 270 10.75 -21.58 -11.89
C VAL A 270 11.21 -21.14 -10.49
N THR A 271 11.16 -19.83 -10.21
CA THR A 271 11.54 -19.27 -8.92
C THR A 271 10.59 -19.72 -7.81
N GLN A 272 9.27 -19.62 -8.03
CA GLN A 272 8.24 -20.07 -7.07
C GLN A 272 8.39 -21.57 -6.77
N LYS A 273 8.55 -22.41 -7.79
CA LYS A 273 8.80 -23.86 -7.64
C LYS A 273 10.03 -24.14 -6.77
N SER A 274 11.11 -23.40 -6.97
CA SER A 274 12.35 -23.57 -6.18
C SER A 274 12.20 -23.21 -4.69
N ARG A 275 11.14 -22.46 -4.34
CA ARG A 275 10.87 -21.99 -2.98
C ARG A 275 9.79 -22.80 -2.25
N ASP A 276 9.15 -23.76 -2.90
CA ASP A 276 8.16 -24.63 -2.26
C ASP A 276 8.74 -25.33 -1.02
N GLY A 277 8.01 -25.28 0.09
CA GLY A 277 8.40 -25.81 1.40
C GLY A 277 9.47 -25.01 2.15
N LYS A 278 10.03 -23.93 1.58
CA LYS A 278 11.04 -23.10 2.27
C LYS A 278 10.42 -22.25 3.36
N LYS A 279 11.14 -22.10 4.48
CA LYS A 279 10.70 -21.30 5.63
C LYS A 279 10.58 -19.82 5.28
N LEU A 280 9.53 -19.20 5.79
CA LEU A 280 9.26 -17.78 5.74
C LEU A 280 9.35 -17.19 7.15
N THR A 281 9.85 -15.96 7.21
CA THR A 281 9.67 -15.10 8.39
C THR A 281 8.53 -14.14 8.10
N GLU A 282 7.56 -14.08 9.01
CA GLU A 282 6.52 -13.06 8.94
C GLU A 282 7.11 -11.69 9.31
N GLY A 283 6.93 -10.73 8.43
CA GLY A 283 7.14 -9.33 8.70
C GLY A 283 5.80 -8.63 8.89
N ARG A 284 5.85 -7.39 9.39
CA ARG A 284 4.68 -6.51 9.45
C ARG A 284 5.06 -5.14 8.95
N TYR A 285 4.15 -4.50 8.23
CA TYR A 285 4.24 -3.10 7.92
C TYR A 285 2.86 -2.49 7.89
N VAL A 286 2.85 -1.17 8.07
CA VAL A 286 1.74 -0.29 7.77
C VAL A 286 2.26 0.78 6.81
N SER A 287 1.50 1.10 5.78
CA SER A 287 1.88 2.11 4.80
C SER A 287 0.69 3.00 4.44
N LEU A 288 1.02 4.23 4.04
CA LEU A 288 0.11 5.19 3.46
C LEU A 288 0.80 5.82 2.26
N GLU A 289 0.14 5.77 1.11
CA GLU A 289 0.57 6.41 -0.12
C GLU A 289 -0.46 7.42 -0.59
N ARG A 290 0.02 8.52 -1.16
CA ARG A 290 -0.81 9.56 -1.76
C ARG A 290 -0.22 9.95 -3.11
N LEU A 291 -1.02 9.80 -4.16
CA LEU A 291 -0.68 10.20 -5.52
C LEU A 291 -1.61 11.37 -5.91
N LEU A 292 -1.01 12.48 -6.36
CA LEU A 292 -1.70 13.72 -6.72
C LEU A 292 -1.36 14.10 -8.17
N ALA A 293 -2.39 14.42 -8.96
CA ALA A 293 -2.23 14.90 -10.33
C ALA A 293 -1.56 16.27 -10.36
N SER A 294 -0.98 16.63 -11.51
CA SER A 294 -0.45 17.98 -11.69
C SER A 294 -1.63 18.96 -11.69
N SER A 295 -1.50 20.06 -10.94
CA SER A 295 -2.45 21.16 -11.10
C SER A 295 -2.10 21.90 -12.39
N THR A 296 -3.04 21.93 -13.34
CA THR A 296 -2.93 22.72 -14.57
C THR A 296 -3.53 24.12 -14.42
N LYS A 297 -4.16 24.44 -13.28
CA LYS A 297 -4.76 25.77 -13.04
C LYS A 297 -3.91 26.57 -12.03
N PRO A 298 -3.47 27.80 -12.36
CA PRO A 298 -2.94 28.71 -11.35
C PRO A 298 -4.05 28.99 -10.33
N SER A 299 -3.76 28.78 -9.04
CA SER A 299 -4.70 28.99 -7.94
C SER A 299 -5.04 30.47 -7.80
N LEU A 300 -6.02 30.94 -8.56
CA LEU A 300 -6.69 32.22 -8.37
C LEU A 300 -7.82 32.03 -7.34
N GLY A 301 -7.50 32.24 -6.07
CA GLY A 301 -8.49 32.44 -5.00
C GLY A 301 -8.71 31.26 -4.05
N GLU A 302 -8.47 31.50 -2.76
CA GLU A 302 -9.10 30.90 -1.55
C GLU A 302 -9.37 29.38 -1.56
N THR A 303 -8.72 28.51 -0.79
CA THR A 303 -8.48 28.53 0.67
C THR A 303 -7.41 27.48 1.00
N GLN A 304 -6.69 27.70 2.10
CA GLN A 304 -5.46 26.99 2.51
C GLN A 304 -5.61 25.47 2.67
N GLN A 305 -5.19 24.72 1.66
CA GLN A 305 -4.48 23.46 1.84
C GLN A 305 -3.18 23.60 1.06
N THR A 306 -2.06 23.65 1.76
CA THR A 306 -0.71 23.88 1.22
C THR A 306 -0.17 22.61 0.53
N ASP A 307 -0.98 21.94 -0.29
CA ASP A 307 -0.49 20.85 -1.14
C ASP A 307 0.42 21.44 -2.20
N THR A 308 1.72 21.39 -1.94
CA THR A 308 2.78 21.93 -2.80
C THR A 308 3.01 21.04 -4.03
N VAL A 309 2.00 20.93 -4.89
CA VAL A 309 2.19 20.35 -6.23
C VAL A 309 3.02 21.34 -7.04
N ARG A 310 4.15 20.89 -7.60
CA ARG A 310 4.94 21.72 -8.53
C ARG A 310 4.18 21.79 -9.85
N ASP A 311 4.05 22.98 -10.43
CA ASP A 311 3.40 23.16 -11.73
C ASP A 311 3.95 22.15 -12.75
N GLY A 312 3.05 21.48 -13.47
CA GLY A 312 3.40 20.46 -14.46
C GLY A 312 4.00 19.16 -13.89
N HIS A 313 3.87 18.89 -12.59
CA HIS A 313 4.36 17.65 -11.98
C HIS A 313 3.31 16.93 -11.15
N HIS A 314 3.14 15.64 -11.41
CA HIS A 314 2.47 14.71 -10.51
C HIS A 314 3.32 14.50 -9.27
N ARG A 315 2.69 14.36 -8.11
CA ARG A 315 3.36 14.13 -6.84
C ARG A 315 2.98 12.76 -6.27
N TRP A 316 3.98 12.01 -5.82
CA TRP A 316 3.76 10.72 -5.16
C TRP A 316 4.49 10.68 -3.82
N ASP A 317 3.70 10.65 -2.75
CA ASP A 317 4.15 10.48 -1.38
C ASP A 317 3.93 9.03 -0.92
N MET A 318 4.86 8.53 -0.11
CA MET A 318 4.70 7.26 0.60
C MET A 318 5.30 7.41 2.00
N MET A 319 4.59 6.90 2.99
CA MET A 319 5.15 6.66 4.32
C MET A 319 4.94 5.22 4.74
N THR A 320 5.93 4.65 5.40
CA THR A 320 5.91 3.26 5.85
C THR A 320 6.54 3.14 7.22
N LEU A 321 5.90 2.34 8.06
CA LEU A 321 6.44 1.86 9.30
C LEU A 321 6.45 0.34 9.22
N SER A 322 7.61 -0.27 9.41
CA SER A 322 7.78 -1.71 9.23
C SER A 322 8.65 -2.33 10.32
N THR A 323 8.45 -3.63 10.53
CA THR A 323 9.45 -4.48 11.20
C THR A 323 9.60 -5.75 10.39
N ALA A 324 10.79 -6.00 9.88
CA ALA A 324 11.08 -7.15 9.03
C ALA A 324 11.06 -8.51 9.79
N GLY A 325 10.87 -8.54 11.11
CA GLY A 325 10.86 -9.77 11.90
C GLY A 325 12.22 -10.49 11.94
N GLY A 326 12.22 -11.77 12.33
CA GLY A 326 13.38 -12.68 12.21
C GLY A 326 14.69 -12.17 12.82
N ILE A 327 15.83 -12.54 12.22
CA ILE A 327 17.16 -12.09 12.65
C ILE A 327 17.41 -10.59 12.37
N THR A 328 16.69 -10.03 11.40
CA THR A 328 16.79 -8.59 11.04
C THR A 328 16.38 -7.67 12.19
N ARG A 329 15.59 -8.17 13.16
CA ARG A 329 15.27 -7.42 14.39
C ARG A 329 16.48 -7.08 15.26
N ILE A 330 17.60 -7.79 15.07
CA ILE A 330 18.84 -7.59 15.84
C ILE A 330 19.61 -6.37 15.31
N ALA A 331 19.36 -5.95 14.07
CA ALA A 331 20.01 -4.77 13.51
C ALA A 331 19.64 -3.51 14.34
N PRO A 332 20.57 -2.56 14.54
CA PRO A 332 20.25 -1.31 15.21
C PRO A 332 19.07 -0.59 14.55
N LYS A 333 18.20 0.05 15.33
CA LYS A 333 17.01 0.75 14.81
C LYS A 333 17.34 1.74 13.68
N GLY A 334 18.40 2.54 13.84
CA GLY A 334 18.82 3.49 12.80
C GLY A 334 19.26 2.83 11.50
N VAL A 335 19.75 1.58 11.53
CA VAL A 335 20.02 0.80 10.32
C VAL A 335 18.70 0.34 9.68
N GLN A 336 17.78 -0.22 10.47
CA GLN A 336 16.47 -0.64 9.96
C GLN A 336 15.70 0.53 9.32
N GLU A 337 15.69 1.70 9.98
CA GLU A 337 15.10 2.93 9.45
C GLU A 337 15.76 3.33 8.13
N LYS A 338 17.10 3.42 8.09
CA LYS A 338 17.84 3.79 6.88
C LYS A 338 17.57 2.85 5.70
N GLU A 339 17.58 1.54 5.93
CA GLU A 339 17.32 0.55 4.89
C GLU A 339 15.86 0.64 4.41
N THR A 340 14.90 0.85 5.32
CA THR A 340 13.49 1.04 4.95
C THR A 340 13.30 2.30 4.10
N VAL A 341 13.90 3.43 4.50
CA VAL A 341 13.82 4.69 3.75
C VAL A 341 14.44 4.57 2.35
N ASN A 342 15.56 3.84 2.22
CA ASN A 342 16.16 3.60 0.90
C ASN A 342 15.29 2.67 0.05
N ALA A 343 14.75 1.59 0.63
CA ALA A 343 13.90 0.64 -0.10
C ALA A 343 12.64 1.32 -0.68
N ILE A 344 11.94 2.14 0.10
CA ILE A 344 10.75 2.88 -0.40
C ILE A 344 11.12 3.97 -1.42
N ALA A 345 12.36 4.45 -1.43
CA ALA A 345 12.83 5.42 -2.41
C ALA A 345 13.22 4.76 -3.74
N GLU A 346 13.84 3.59 -3.68
CA GLU A 346 14.15 2.74 -4.86
C GLU A 346 12.89 2.33 -5.62
N ASP A 347 11.77 2.18 -4.94
CA ASP A 347 10.48 1.80 -5.53
C ASP A 347 10.05 2.70 -6.70
N VAL A 348 10.41 3.99 -6.64
CA VAL A 348 10.12 4.96 -7.71
C VAL A 348 10.83 4.61 -9.01
N ASP A 349 12.05 4.09 -8.95
CA ASP A 349 12.81 3.64 -10.12
C ASP A 349 12.20 2.38 -10.73
N TYR A 350 11.72 1.45 -9.90
CA TYR A 350 11.04 0.23 -10.37
C TYR A 350 9.74 0.56 -11.11
N VAL A 351 8.93 1.47 -10.56
CA VAL A 351 7.68 1.94 -11.19
C VAL A 351 7.94 2.60 -12.53
N LEU A 352 8.87 3.56 -12.60
CA LEU A 352 9.16 4.26 -13.86
C LEU A 352 9.80 3.33 -14.90
N THR A 353 10.67 2.41 -14.48
CA THR A 353 11.23 1.37 -15.36
C THR A 353 10.14 0.45 -15.91
N HIS A 354 9.14 0.10 -15.09
CA HIS A 354 8.03 -0.73 -15.53
C HIS A 354 7.12 0.00 -16.52
N ILE A 355 6.82 1.28 -16.30
CA ILE A 355 6.10 2.11 -17.27
C ILE A 355 6.88 2.18 -18.59
N ALA A 356 8.19 2.40 -18.53
CA ALA A 356 9.05 2.44 -19.71
C ALA A 356 8.97 1.14 -20.52
N LYS A 357 9.02 0.00 -19.83
CA LYS A 357 8.86 -1.33 -20.42
C LYS A 357 7.48 -1.48 -21.09
N ARG A 358 6.39 -1.14 -20.40
CA ARG A 358 5.03 -1.24 -20.96
C ARG A 358 4.86 -0.40 -22.23
N ARG A 359 5.42 0.82 -22.27
CA ARG A 359 5.37 1.65 -23.48
C ARG A 359 6.08 0.99 -24.65
N ARG A 360 7.27 0.40 -24.44
CA ARG A 360 8.01 -0.31 -25.51
C ARG A 360 7.23 -1.49 -26.07
N GLU A 361 6.52 -2.22 -25.20
CA GLU A 361 5.70 -3.38 -25.58
C GLU A 361 4.44 -2.99 -26.36
N GLN A 362 3.98 -1.73 -26.29
CA GLN A 362 2.80 -1.24 -27.03
C GLN A 362 3.13 -0.69 -28.43
N VAL A 363 4.40 -0.38 -28.70
CA VAL A 363 4.89 0.12 -30.00
C VAL A 363 5.16 -1.03 -30.98
N HIS A 364 5.12 -2.28 -30.50
CA HIS A 364 5.27 -3.51 -31.28
C HIS A 364 3.97 -4.30 -31.30
#